data_AF-A0A517SBA8-F1
#
_entry.id   AF-A0A517SBA8-F1
#
_cell.length_a   1.000
_cell.length_b   1.000
_cell.length_c   1.000
_cell.angle_alpha   90.00
_cell.angle_beta   90.00
_cell.angle_gamma   90.00
#
_symmetry.space_group_name_H-M   'P 1'
#
loop_
_entity.id
_entity.type
_entity.pdbx_description
1 polymer ?
#
loop_
_entity_poly.entity_id
_entity_poly.type
_entity_poly.pdbx_seq_one_letter_code
_entity_poly.pdbx_strand_id
1 'polypeptide(L)'
;MPSALQRMLRTLTKPKARRRGRVEFRRADTLETRILPTAVVSFTGTAMTITSDTSDNNITVVRVGNQVLVDANGGTITVAGSDVPNFLFNLNGAFNLTAKFSDGNDGLTIAGGLQLKSVNIAMGDGASNQVLIQGATLTGKLTVDADGGADVVAVQGTSVTGTTLIDTGWNNDILQLSEVNFTGATTIKTDLGTDVLFIVGVVNRAKFGAKLTITTGDDSDILQMNKLDTKAISIDTGDGTDVVLLADVLAGGAVSLKTGSSVDQVQVIGVIQSGSGTNAFDLGSDTDVLSLTQCSFVAPVTINLGSGVNNFASIDDVSFNNTFTLSSKGQADIITVEANGAAPGQTTFAKAAKFNVGLVTTVTIGSANPGSIAKFLSTASFTGTGTPNSTLAVVGSVSFFSPPVLKKFTPV
;
A
#
# COMPACT_ATOMS: atom_id res chain seq x y z
N MET A 1 -7.65 -39.26 28.85
CA MET A 1 -7.41 -38.22 29.87
C MET A 1 -7.01 -38.86 31.19
N PRO A 2 -5.95 -38.40 31.88
CA PRO A 2 -5.51 -38.99 33.14
C PRO A 2 -6.51 -38.73 34.28
N SER A 3 -6.75 -39.75 35.10
CA SER A 3 -7.72 -39.78 36.23
C SER A 3 -7.44 -38.77 37.35
N ALA A 4 -6.30 -38.06 37.30
CA ALA A 4 -5.95 -36.98 38.19
C ALA A 4 -6.77 -35.70 37.93
N LEU A 5 -7.14 -35.41 36.67
CA LEU A 5 -7.86 -34.17 36.31
C LEU A 5 -9.32 -34.18 36.79
N GLN A 6 -9.96 -35.37 36.83
CA GLN A 6 -11.33 -35.53 37.31
C GLN A 6 -11.48 -35.37 38.83
N ARG A 7 -10.39 -35.54 39.62
CA ARG A 7 -10.43 -35.31 41.07
C ARG A 7 -10.28 -33.83 41.44
N MET A 8 -9.56 -33.03 40.65
CA MET A 8 -9.47 -31.58 40.88
C MET A 8 -10.80 -30.84 40.61
N LEU A 9 -11.60 -31.30 39.65
CA LEU A 9 -12.89 -30.67 39.33
C LEU A 9 -14.00 -30.92 40.37
N ARG A 10 -13.83 -31.86 41.31
CA ARG A 10 -14.84 -32.14 42.35
C ARG A 10 -14.70 -31.33 43.63
N THR A 11 -13.62 -30.57 43.80
CA THR A 11 -13.38 -29.76 45.01
C THR A 11 -13.83 -28.31 44.91
N LEU A 12 -14.41 -27.88 43.78
CA LEU A 12 -14.82 -26.48 43.55
C LEU A 12 -16.32 -26.20 43.72
N THR A 13 -17.10 -27.13 44.28
CA THR A 13 -18.55 -26.94 44.48
C THR A 13 -18.96 -27.05 45.94
N LYS A 14 -18.69 -25.99 46.71
CA LYS A 14 -19.48 -25.66 47.91
C LYS A 14 -19.85 -24.18 47.89
N PRO A 15 -21.11 -23.82 47.58
CA PRO A 15 -21.57 -22.44 47.70
C PRO A 15 -21.62 -22.10 49.19
N LYS A 16 -20.72 -21.21 49.64
CA LYS A 16 -20.77 -20.65 50.98
C LYS A 16 -21.86 -19.58 51.00
N ALA A 17 -22.97 -19.84 51.69
CA ALA A 17 -24.06 -18.88 51.87
C ALA A 17 -23.55 -17.62 52.60
N ARG A 18 -23.21 -16.58 51.84
CA ARG A 18 -22.90 -15.25 52.37
C ARG A 18 -24.21 -14.56 52.72
N ARG A 19 -24.41 -14.28 54.01
CA ARG A 19 -25.46 -13.38 54.51
C ARG A 19 -25.35 -12.03 53.78
N ARG A 20 -26.38 -11.67 53.00
CA ARG A 20 -26.54 -10.35 52.39
C ARG A 20 -26.71 -9.32 53.52
N GLY A 21 -25.66 -8.56 53.78
CA GLY A 21 -25.80 -7.28 54.46
C GLY A 21 -26.72 -6.40 53.63
N ARG A 22 -27.70 -5.76 54.29
CA ARG A 22 -28.63 -4.81 53.70
C ARG A 22 -27.81 -3.61 53.24
N VAL A 23 -27.42 -3.60 51.96
CA VAL A 23 -26.76 -2.46 51.32
C VAL A 23 -27.82 -1.38 51.19
N GLU A 24 -27.69 -0.33 51.99
CA GLU A 24 -28.41 0.91 51.76
C GLU A 24 -28.00 1.42 50.38
N PHE A 25 -28.91 1.32 49.42
CA PHE A 25 -28.83 2.04 48.17
C PHE A 25 -28.93 3.53 48.52
N ARG A 26 -27.78 4.16 48.77
CA ARG A 26 -27.66 5.60 48.58
C ARG A 26 -28.15 5.86 47.17
N ARG A 27 -29.17 6.70 47.03
CA ARG A 27 -29.63 7.20 45.73
C ARG A 27 -28.38 7.69 45.01
N ALA A 28 -27.93 6.92 44.02
CA ALA A 28 -27.02 7.45 43.03
C ALA A 28 -27.84 8.53 42.34
N ASP A 29 -27.43 9.78 42.51
CA ASP A 29 -27.92 10.84 41.65
C ASP A 29 -27.78 10.34 40.22
N THR A 30 -28.88 10.37 39.46
CA THR A 30 -28.87 10.05 38.05
C THR A 30 -27.79 10.91 37.42
N LEU A 31 -26.73 10.27 36.92
CA LEU A 31 -25.79 10.94 36.02
C LEU A 31 -26.65 11.67 35.00
N GLU A 32 -26.69 13.00 35.11
CA GLU A 32 -27.24 13.82 34.05
C GLU A 32 -26.52 13.35 32.81
N THR A 33 -27.29 12.79 31.86
CA THR A 33 -26.83 12.46 30.51
C THR A 33 -26.06 13.67 30.04
N ARG A 34 -24.72 13.58 30.07
CA ARG A 34 -23.88 14.70 29.75
C ARG A 34 -24.27 15.16 28.36
N ILE A 35 -24.49 16.46 28.30
CA ILE A 35 -24.67 17.24 27.09
C ILE A 35 -23.55 16.81 26.13
N LEU A 36 -23.97 16.52 24.91
CA LEU A 36 -23.30 15.87 23.79
C LEU A 36 -21.77 16.06 23.73
N PRO A 37 -21.03 15.03 23.25
CA PRO A 37 -19.59 15.16 23.07
C PRO A 37 -19.26 16.38 22.23
N THR A 38 -18.22 17.09 22.64
CA THR A 38 -17.93 18.41 22.09
C THR A 38 -16.45 18.53 21.76
N ALA A 39 -16.14 18.44 20.47
CA ALA A 39 -14.84 18.85 19.98
C ALA A 39 -14.66 20.37 20.17
N VAL A 40 -13.50 20.78 20.66
CA VAL A 40 -13.13 22.17 20.83
C VAL A 40 -12.44 22.65 19.57
N VAL A 41 -12.96 23.73 18.98
CA VAL A 41 -12.38 24.37 17.81
C VAL A 41 -11.84 25.75 18.20
N SER A 42 -10.56 25.96 17.97
CA SER A 42 -9.87 27.21 18.27
C SER A 42 -9.11 27.75 17.07
N PHE A 43 -9.05 29.08 16.98
CA PHE A 43 -8.23 29.79 16.01
C PHE A 43 -7.25 30.70 16.72
N THR A 44 -5.96 30.47 16.48
CA THR A 44 -4.87 31.34 16.97
C THR A 44 -4.08 31.85 15.78
N GLY A 45 -4.33 33.10 15.37
CA GLY A 45 -3.71 33.70 14.19
C GLY A 45 -4.09 32.96 12.90
N THR A 46 -3.13 32.27 12.29
CA THR A 46 -3.34 31.48 11.05
C THR A 46 -3.35 29.97 11.31
N ALA A 47 -3.62 29.54 12.55
CA ALA A 47 -3.74 28.13 12.90
C ALA A 47 -5.14 27.84 13.43
N MET A 48 -5.82 26.89 12.79
CA MET A 48 -7.03 26.24 13.32
C MET A 48 -6.58 24.97 14.06
N THR A 49 -7.08 24.78 15.28
CA THR A 49 -6.92 23.54 16.03
C THR A 49 -8.28 22.97 16.40
N ILE A 50 -8.49 21.70 16.11
CA ILE A 50 -9.63 20.89 16.52
C ILE A 50 -9.11 19.87 17.52
N THR A 51 -9.73 19.77 18.69
CA THR A 51 -9.40 18.76 19.70
C THR A 51 -10.67 18.11 20.18
N SER A 52 -10.79 16.80 19.98
CA SER A 52 -11.98 16.06 20.40
C SER A 52 -11.92 15.59 21.85
N ASP A 53 -13.03 15.03 22.32
CA ASP A 53 -13.08 14.26 23.56
C ASP A 53 -12.95 12.75 23.27
N THR A 54 -13.34 11.90 24.23
CA THR A 54 -13.24 10.42 24.12
C THR A 54 -14.50 9.76 23.56
N SER A 55 -15.41 10.52 22.96
CA SER A 55 -16.63 9.98 22.34
C SER A 55 -16.55 10.17 20.83
N ASP A 56 -17.49 9.58 20.09
CA ASP A 56 -17.56 9.74 18.64
C ASP A 56 -17.80 11.22 18.24
N ASN A 57 -16.96 11.76 17.36
CA ASN A 57 -17.11 13.08 16.75
C ASN A 57 -17.18 12.97 15.23
N ASN A 58 -17.93 13.85 14.59
CA ASN A 58 -17.98 13.90 13.12
C ASN A 58 -17.92 15.36 12.67
N ILE A 59 -16.74 15.79 12.22
CA ILE A 59 -16.45 17.19 11.93
C ILE A 59 -16.22 17.40 10.44
N THR A 60 -16.91 18.39 9.86
CA THR A 60 -16.64 18.88 8.50
C THR A 60 -15.98 20.25 8.56
N VAL A 61 -14.87 20.42 7.86
CA VAL A 61 -14.21 21.70 7.58
C VAL A 61 -14.30 21.99 6.09
N VAL A 62 -15.08 22.99 5.71
CA VAL A 62 -15.36 23.30 4.30
C VAL A 62 -15.27 24.79 4.03
N ARG A 63 -14.80 25.17 2.84
CA ARG A 63 -14.83 26.56 2.40
C ARG A 63 -16.23 26.97 1.95
N VAL A 64 -16.72 28.10 2.45
CA VAL A 64 -17.98 28.73 2.02
C VAL A 64 -17.68 30.18 1.62
N GLY A 65 -17.49 30.42 0.33
CA GLY A 65 -17.05 31.73 -0.18
C GLY A 65 -15.67 32.14 0.37
N ASN A 66 -15.63 33.22 1.15
CA ASN A 66 -14.43 33.73 1.82
C ASN A 66 -14.32 33.28 3.29
N GLN A 67 -15.20 32.39 3.72
CA GLN A 67 -15.24 31.87 5.06
C GLN A 67 -14.89 30.38 5.06
N VAL A 68 -14.53 29.88 6.24
CA VAL A 68 -14.46 28.45 6.50
C VAL A 68 -15.55 28.11 7.50
N LEU A 69 -16.38 27.16 7.11
CA LEU A 69 -17.38 26.54 7.96
C LEU A 69 -16.73 25.35 8.66
N VAL A 70 -16.89 25.28 9.97
CA VAL A 70 -16.68 24.07 10.75
C VAL A 70 -18.04 23.60 11.25
N ASP A 71 -18.45 22.39 10.89
CA ASP A 71 -19.75 21.79 11.18
C ASP A 71 -19.57 20.50 11.97
N ALA A 72 -20.38 20.30 13.01
CA ALA A 72 -20.38 19.13 13.88
C ALA A 72 -21.27 17.98 13.35
N ASN A 73 -21.87 18.13 12.17
CA ASN A 73 -22.67 17.12 11.46
C ASN A 73 -23.77 16.49 12.34
N GLY A 74 -24.46 17.30 13.16
CA GLY A 74 -25.53 16.87 14.08
C GLY A 74 -25.14 16.85 15.56
N GLY A 75 -23.85 16.96 15.88
CA GLY A 75 -23.33 17.19 17.23
C GLY A 75 -23.18 18.67 17.59
N THR A 76 -22.29 18.95 18.54
CA THR A 76 -21.87 20.30 18.94
C THR A 76 -20.35 20.43 18.90
N ILE A 77 -19.86 21.64 18.64
CA ILE A 77 -18.46 22.04 18.82
C ILE A 77 -18.38 23.22 19.79
N THR A 78 -17.35 23.27 20.64
CA THR A 78 -17.11 24.43 21.50
C THR A 78 -16.24 25.43 20.73
N VAL A 79 -16.76 26.64 20.53
CA VAL A 79 -16.01 27.76 19.95
C VAL A 79 -16.05 28.93 20.91
N ALA A 80 -14.87 29.37 21.36
CA ALA A 80 -14.73 30.48 22.33
C ALA A 80 -15.59 30.33 23.61
N GLY A 81 -15.76 29.08 24.07
CA GLY A 81 -16.52 28.75 25.29
C GLY A 81 -18.03 28.57 25.09
N SER A 82 -18.54 28.66 23.86
CA SER A 82 -19.94 28.39 23.53
C SER A 82 -20.06 27.15 22.67
N ASP A 83 -21.02 26.29 22.99
CA ASP A 83 -21.33 25.10 22.20
C ASP A 83 -22.30 25.47 21.06
N VAL A 84 -21.88 25.19 19.84
CA VAL A 84 -22.61 25.53 18.62
C VAL A 84 -22.60 24.33 17.65
N PRO A 85 -23.64 24.13 16.83
CA PRO A 85 -23.65 23.03 15.86
C PRO A 85 -22.69 23.27 14.69
N ASN A 86 -22.40 24.54 14.39
CA ASN A 86 -21.42 24.95 13.39
C ASN A 86 -20.95 26.38 13.67
N PHE A 87 -19.82 26.76 13.05
CA PHE A 87 -19.28 28.11 13.14
C PHE A 87 -18.57 28.54 11.85
N LEU A 88 -18.74 29.81 11.48
CA LEU A 88 -18.09 30.42 10.31
C LEU A 88 -16.93 31.32 10.74
N PHE A 89 -15.74 31.02 10.24
CA PHE A 89 -14.54 31.84 10.43
C PHE A 89 -14.25 32.65 9.17
N ASN A 90 -14.09 33.96 9.31
CA ASN A 90 -13.55 34.80 8.23
C ASN A 90 -12.06 34.51 8.08
N LEU A 91 -11.63 34.07 6.89
CA LEU A 91 -10.25 33.72 6.62
C LEU A 91 -9.69 34.47 5.41
N ASN A 92 -8.60 35.18 5.65
CA ASN A 92 -7.82 35.82 4.60
C ASN A 92 -6.61 34.93 4.26
N GLY A 93 -6.77 34.08 3.24
CA GLY A 93 -5.69 33.26 2.70
C GLY A 93 -5.53 31.89 3.39
N ALA A 94 -4.34 31.32 3.25
CA ALA A 94 -4.04 29.97 3.70
C ALA A 94 -3.70 29.89 5.20
N PHE A 95 -4.14 28.82 5.86
CA PHE A 95 -3.96 28.58 7.30
C PHE A 95 -3.47 27.15 7.58
N ASN A 96 -2.92 26.91 8.77
CA ASN A 96 -2.58 25.56 9.24
C ASN A 96 -3.79 24.93 9.91
N LEU A 97 -4.04 23.65 9.66
CA LEU A 97 -5.03 22.85 10.36
C LEU A 97 -4.33 21.79 11.20
N THR A 98 -4.67 21.72 12.47
CA THR A 98 -4.31 20.60 13.34
C THR A 98 -5.61 20.01 13.89
N ALA A 99 -5.83 18.73 13.67
CA ALA A 99 -6.94 17.99 14.26
C ALA A 99 -6.35 16.88 15.12
N LYS A 100 -6.79 16.79 16.37
CA LYS A 100 -6.38 15.76 17.32
C LYS A 100 -7.63 15.17 17.92
N PHE A 101 -7.93 13.95 17.54
CA PHE A 101 -8.98 13.17 18.15
C PHE A 101 -8.38 12.26 19.23
N SER A 102 -9.23 11.64 20.03
CA SER A 102 -8.82 10.77 21.15
C SER A 102 -9.46 9.40 20.93
N ASP A 103 -10.06 8.79 21.96
CA ASP A 103 -10.89 7.59 21.78
C ASP A 103 -12.21 7.96 21.08
N GLY A 104 -12.84 6.96 20.45
CA GLY A 104 -14.15 7.11 19.80
C GLY A 104 -14.07 6.85 18.30
N ASN A 105 -15.21 6.64 17.64
CA ASN A 105 -15.24 6.51 16.18
C ASN A 105 -15.34 7.89 15.55
N ASP A 106 -14.20 8.45 15.18
CA ASP A 106 -14.11 9.84 14.77
C ASP A 106 -14.10 10.02 13.25
N GLY A 107 -14.74 11.10 12.79
CA GLY A 107 -14.83 11.49 11.39
C GLY A 107 -14.30 12.90 11.17
N LEU A 108 -13.41 13.08 10.20
CA LEU A 108 -12.95 14.39 9.74
C LEU A 108 -13.06 14.51 8.22
N THR A 109 -13.88 15.44 7.75
CA THR A 109 -13.94 15.83 6.33
C THR A 109 -13.33 17.21 6.11
N ILE A 110 -12.37 17.32 5.18
CA ILE A 110 -11.78 18.59 4.71
C ILE A 110 -12.15 18.75 3.24
N ALA A 111 -12.95 19.78 2.90
CA ALA A 111 -13.50 19.90 1.55
C ALA A 111 -13.59 21.34 1.04
N GLY A 112 -14.05 21.50 -0.21
CA GLY A 112 -14.47 22.79 -0.77
C GLY A 112 -13.33 23.68 -1.29
N GLY A 113 -12.20 23.12 -1.74
CA GLY A 113 -11.14 23.97 -2.31
C GLY A 113 -10.32 24.74 -1.28
N LEU A 114 -10.24 24.23 -0.05
CA LEU A 114 -9.49 24.88 1.04
C LEU A 114 -8.02 25.08 0.65
N GLN A 115 -7.52 26.27 0.94
CA GLN A 115 -6.11 26.63 0.77
C GLN A 115 -5.45 26.52 2.14
N LEU A 116 -4.55 25.56 2.30
CA LEU A 116 -3.94 25.21 3.57
C LEU A 116 -2.43 25.38 3.49
N LYS A 117 -1.82 25.80 4.59
CA LYS A 117 -0.36 25.81 4.74
C LYS A 117 0.12 24.42 5.09
N SER A 118 -0.46 23.78 6.09
CA SER A 118 -0.15 22.39 6.46
C SER A 118 -1.35 21.80 7.18
N VAL A 119 -1.46 20.47 7.12
CA VAL A 119 -2.49 19.68 7.78
C VAL A 119 -1.80 18.61 8.61
N ASN A 120 -2.17 18.52 9.87
CA ASN A 120 -1.76 17.45 10.77
C ASN A 120 -3.00 16.87 11.45
N ILE A 121 -3.29 15.60 11.20
CA ILE A 121 -4.46 14.88 11.70
C ILE A 121 -3.94 13.69 12.50
N ALA A 122 -4.39 13.57 13.75
CA ALA A 122 -4.22 12.39 14.58
C ALA A 122 -5.63 11.93 15.01
N MET A 123 -6.02 10.70 14.68
CA MET A 123 -7.37 10.19 14.94
C MET A 123 -7.51 9.47 16.30
N GLY A 124 -6.44 8.86 16.81
CA GLY A 124 -6.47 8.15 18.11
C GLY A 124 -7.10 6.76 18.04
N ASP A 125 -7.19 6.07 19.18
CA ASP A 125 -7.51 4.63 19.31
C ASP A 125 -9.00 4.25 19.09
N GLY A 126 -9.67 4.92 18.16
CA GLY A 126 -11.03 4.61 17.74
C GLY A 126 -11.19 3.19 17.19
N ALA A 127 -12.39 2.58 17.30
CA ALA A 127 -12.59 1.28 16.66
C ALA A 127 -12.66 1.39 15.13
N SER A 128 -13.11 2.54 14.62
CA SER A 128 -13.12 2.89 13.20
C SER A 128 -13.18 4.40 13.01
N ASN A 129 -12.12 4.96 12.47
CA ASN A 129 -11.97 6.37 12.15
C ASN A 129 -12.11 6.62 10.65
N GLN A 130 -12.51 7.85 10.29
CA GLN A 130 -12.69 8.25 8.90
C GLN A 130 -12.06 9.61 8.63
N VAL A 131 -11.15 9.67 7.66
CA VAL A 131 -10.56 10.92 7.17
C VAL A 131 -10.86 11.07 5.68
N LEU A 132 -11.54 12.14 5.31
CA LEU A 132 -11.78 12.51 3.90
C LEU A 132 -11.19 13.88 3.60
N ILE A 133 -10.25 13.95 2.65
CA ILE A 133 -9.68 15.20 2.15
C ILE A 133 -10.01 15.34 0.67
N GLN A 134 -10.84 16.31 0.32
CA GLN A 134 -11.35 16.49 -1.03
C GLN A 134 -11.05 17.90 -1.58
N GLY A 135 -10.34 17.94 -2.70
CA GLY A 135 -10.10 19.18 -3.45
C GLY A 135 -9.26 20.22 -2.70
N ALA A 136 -8.45 19.81 -1.70
CA ALA A 136 -7.65 20.76 -0.93
C ALA A 136 -6.32 21.10 -1.65
N THR A 137 -5.76 22.27 -1.37
CA THR A 137 -4.43 22.67 -1.83
C THR A 137 -3.55 23.02 -0.64
N LEU A 138 -2.47 22.27 -0.43
CA LEU A 138 -1.54 22.41 0.69
C LEU A 138 -0.19 22.89 0.16
N THR A 139 0.29 24.05 0.63
CA THR A 139 1.61 24.58 0.26
C THR A 139 2.76 23.96 1.07
N GLY A 140 2.46 23.36 2.22
CA GLY A 140 3.37 22.65 3.10
C GLY A 140 2.99 21.18 3.23
N LYS A 141 2.99 20.63 4.45
CA LYS A 141 2.91 19.19 4.70
C LYS A 141 1.49 18.68 4.88
N LEU A 142 1.28 17.42 4.53
CA LEU A 142 0.14 16.61 4.95
C LEU A 142 0.64 15.50 5.87
N THR A 143 0.08 15.41 7.07
CA THR A 143 0.27 14.28 7.98
C THR A 143 -1.10 13.79 8.41
N VAL A 144 -1.35 12.49 8.20
CA VAL A 144 -2.48 11.74 8.73
C VAL A 144 -1.91 10.58 9.52
N ASP A 145 -2.36 10.45 10.76
CA ASP A 145 -2.03 9.40 11.69
C ASP A 145 -3.37 8.87 12.22
N ALA A 146 -3.78 7.69 11.75
CA ALA A 146 -5.08 7.11 12.11
C ALA A 146 -5.02 6.29 13.42
N ASP A 147 -3.81 5.88 13.83
CA ASP A 147 -3.51 5.11 15.06
C ASP A 147 -4.15 3.70 15.05
N GLY A 148 -4.66 3.19 16.17
CA GLY A 148 -5.35 1.90 16.18
C GLY A 148 -6.79 2.04 15.67
N GLY A 149 -7.26 1.09 14.87
CA GLY A 149 -8.67 1.01 14.46
C GLY A 149 -8.83 0.38 13.09
N ALA A 150 -10.05 0.03 12.68
CA ALA A 150 -10.32 -0.30 11.29
C ALA A 150 -10.66 0.99 10.53
N ASP A 151 -9.64 1.66 10.00
CA ASP A 151 -9.72 3.05 9.59
C ASP A 151 -9.88 3.22 8.09
N VAL A 152 -10.48 4.34 7.70
CA VAL A 152 -10.68 4.71 6.31
C VAL A 152 -10.12 6.10 6.04
N VAL A 153 -9.07 6.17 5.23
CA VAL A 153 -8.46 7.42 4.80
C VAL A 153 -8.64 7.59 3.29
N ALA A 154 -9.31 8.66 2.88
CA ALA A 154 -9.55 9.00 1.48
C ALA A 154 -9.01 10.40 1.15
N VAL A 155 -8.15 10.51 0.15
CA VAL A 155 -7.63 11.79 -0.36
C VAL A 155 -7.91 11.90 -1.85
N GLN A 156 -8.72 12.87 -2.22
CA GLN A 156 -9.27 13.01 -3.57
C GLN A 156 -9.03 14.42 -4.13
N GLY A 157 -8.52 14.51 -5.37
CA GLY A 157 -8.34 15.79 -6.07
C GLY A 157 -7.48 16.81 -5.32
N THR A 158 -6.58 16.34 -4.44
CA THR A 158 -5.83 17.17 -3.50
C THR A 158 -4.39 17.35 -3.96
N SER A 159 -3.86 18.58 -3.84
CA SER A 159 -2.48 18.91 -4.17
C SER A 159 -1.68 19.22 -2.91
N VAL A 160 -0.48 18.65 -2.76
CA VAL A 160 0.42 18.88 -1.63
C VAL A 160 1.82 19.21 -2.16
N THR A 161 2.33 20.41 -1.88
CA THR A 161 3.67 20.80 -2.32
C THR A 161 4.76 20.24 -1.41
N GLY A 162 4.51 20.20 -0.10
CA GLY A 162 5.45 19.64 0.89
C GLY A 162 5.43 18.11 0.92
N THR A 163 5.94 17.55 2.01
CA THR A 163 5.94 16.10 2.24
C THR A 163 4.56 15.61 2.65
N THR A 164 4.22 14.39 2.22
CA THR A 164 3.02 13.68 2.68
C THR A 164 3.44 12.46 3.50
N LEU A 165 2.85 12.32 4.68
CA LEU A 165 2.87 11.10 5.49
C LEU A 165 1.42 10.71 5.75
N ILE A 166 1.07 9.48 5.40
CA ILE A 166 -0.20 8.85 5.80
C ILE A 166 0.18 7.56 6.49
N ASP A 167 -0.18 7.45 7.75
CA ASP A 167 0.02 6.30 8.61
C ASP A 167 -1.38 5.86 9.06
N THR A 168 -1.88 4.72 8.59
CA THR A 168 -3.20 4.21 9.01
C THR A 168 -3.13 3.40 10.30
N GLY A 169 -1.91 3.06 10.75
CA GLY A 169 -1.67 2.43 12.03
C GLY A 169 -2.02 0.95 12.03
N TRP A 170 -2.63 0.43 13.09
CA TRP A 170 -2.86 -1.02 13.24
C TRP A 170 -4.33 -1.39 13.00
N ASN A 171 -4.54 -2.67 12.68
CA ASN A 171 -5.76 -3.33 12.21
C ASN A 171 -6.02 -3.11 10.72
N ASN A 172 -7.17 -3.61 10.24
CA ASN A 172 -7.47 -3.66 8.81
C ASN A 172 -7.92 -2.29 8.30
N ASP A 173 -7.10 -1.65 7.49
CA ASP A 173 -7.33 -0.30 7.01
C ASP A 173 -7.65 -0.21 5.52
N ILE A 174 -8.27 0.90 5.15
CA ILE A 174 -8.52 1.26 3.74
C ILE A 174 -7.95 2.65 3.47
N LEU A 175 -6.96 2.72 2.59
CA LEU A 175 -6.42 3.97 2.06
C LEU A 175 -6.73 4.14 0.58
N GLN A 176 -7.45 5.20 0.24
CA GLN A 176 -7.78 5.57 -1.13
C GLN A 176 -7.19 6.93 -1.52
N LEU A 177 -6.29 6.94 -2.51
CA LEU A 177 -5.75 8.15 -3.12
C LEU A 177 -6.24 8.25 -4.56
N SER A 178 -7.01 9.28 -4.89
CA SER A 178 -7.49 9.49 -6.26
C SER A 178 -7.22 10.90 -6.76
N GLU A 179 -6.65 11.00 -7.97
CA GLU A 179 -6.38 12.29 -8.62
C GLU A 179 -5.53 13.25 -7.75
N VAL A 180 -4.59 12.70 -6.99
CA VAL A 180 -3.68 13.48 -6.13
C VAL A 180 -2.51 14.07 -6.91
N ASN A 181 -1.98 15.20 -6.41
CA ASN A 181 -0.76 15.82 -6.92
C ASN A 181 0.19 16.16 -5.76
N PHE A 182 1.02 15.21 -5.37
CA PHE A 182 1.99 15.35 -4.28
C PHE A 182 3.38 15.63 -4.85
N THR A 183 3.90 16.83 -4.64
CA THR A 183 5.20 17.23 -5.22
C THR A 183 6.37 16.76 -4.35
N GLY A 184 6.23 16.82 -3.02
CA GLY A 184 7.23 16.34 -2.09
C GLY A 184 7.25 14.81 -1.96
N ALA A 185 8.19 14.32 -1.15
CA ALA A 185 8.26 12.89 -0.84
C ALA A 185 6.97 12.44 -0.15
N THR A 186 6.47 11.27 -0.56
CA THR A 186 5.27 10.67 0.03
C THR A 186 5.64 9.34 0.67
N THR A 187 5.24 9.18 1.93
CA THR A 187 5.35 7.93 2.68
C THR A 187 3.95 7.50 3.08
N ILE A 188 3.63 6.25 2.81
CA ILE A 188 2.39 5.59 3.20
C ILE A 188 2.77 4.38 4.04
N LYS A 189 2.07 4.20 5.16
CA LYS A 189 2.19 3.03 6.02
C LYS A 189 0.80 2.56 6.45
N THR A 190 0.62 1.25 6.49
CA THR A 190 -0.59 0.61 7.04
C THR A 190 -0.26 -0.41 8.15
N ASP A 191 1.01 -0.48 8.56
CA ASP A 191 1.57 -1.25 9.67
C ASP A 191 1.11 -2.72 9.87
N LEU A 192 0.10 -3.04 10.68
CA LEU A 192 -0.27 -4.46 10.94
C LEU A 192 -1.76 -4.60 10.71
N GLY A 193 -2.20 -5.58 9.94
CA GLY A 193 -3.60 -5.71 9.55
C GLY A 193 -3.72 -6.18 8.11
N THR A 194 -4.90 -6.65 7.72
CA THR A 194 -5.18 -6.94 6.31
C THR A 194 -5.60 -5.64 5.63
N ASP A 195 -4.65 -4.97 4.99
CA ASP A 195 -4.85 -3.60 4.50
C ASP A 195 -5.15 -3.52 3.01
N VAL A 196 -5.83 -2.44 2.64
CA VAL A 196 -6.20 -2.18 1.25
C VAL A 196 -5.79 -0.76 0.84
N LEU A 197 -4.83 -0.68 -0.07
CA LEU A 197 -4.32 0.56 -0.63
C LEU A 197 -4.66 0.69 -2.12
N PHE A 198 -5.48 1.70 -2.45
CA PHE A 198 -5.80 2.10 -3.82
C PHE A 198 -5.18 3.45 -4.18
N ILE A 199 -4.35 3.50 -5.21
CA ILE A 199 -3.87 4.74 -5.83
C ILE A 199 -4.31 4.78 -7.28
N VAL A 200 -5.28 5.64 -7.59
CA VAL A 200 -5.95 5.60 -8.90
C VAL A 200 -6.01 6.99 -9.55
N GLY A 201 -5.48 7.10 -10.77
CA GLY A 201 -5.83 8.18 -11.67
C GLY A 201 -7.15 7.90 -12.39
N VAL A 202 -8.17 8.75 -12.21
CA VAL A 202 -9.48 8.58 -12.86
C VAL A 202 -9.50 9.35 -14.18
N VAL A 203 -9.62 10.68 -14.12
CA VAL A 203 -9.52 11.57 -15.29
C VAL A 203 -8.06 11.90 -15.53
N ASN A 204 -7.35 12.29 -14.47
CA ASN A 204 -5.93 12.60 -14.49
C ASN A 204 -5.13 11.51 -13.79
N ARG A 205 -3.89 11.32 -14.23
CA ARG A 205 -2.92 10.47 -13.53
C ARG A 205 -2.67 11.00 -12.12
N ALA A 206 -2.59 10.12 -11.13
CA ALA A 206 -2.07 10.49 -9.82
C ALA A 206 -0.59 10.85 -9.95
N LYS A 207 -0.14 11.93 -9.30
CA LYS A 207 1.23 12.46 -9.47
C LYS A 207 1.98 12.51 -8.15
N PHE A 208 3.18 11.95 -8.16
CA PHE A 208 4.13 11.96 -7.06
C PHE A 208 5.46 12.52 -7.57
N GLY A 209 5.67 13.82 -7.45
CA GLY A 209 6.84 14.53 -7.99
C GLY A 209 8.19 14.09 -7.40
N ALA A 210 8.16 13.40 -6.27
CA ALA A 210 9.32 12.79 -5.63
C ALA A 210 9.13 11.27 -5.46
N LYS A 211 9.94 10.66 -4.58
CA LYS A 211 9.83 9.23 -4.29
C LYS A 211 8.51 8.94 -3.56
N LEU A 212 7.80 7.91 -4.01
CA LEU A 212 6.69 7.26 -3.31
C LEU A 212 7.25 6.04 -2.55
N THR A 213 7.03 6.00 -1.24
CA THR A 213 7.40 4.87 -0.37
C THR A 213 6.14 4.33 0.29
N ILE A 214 5.92 3.02 0.20
CA ILE A 214 4.76 2.30 0.73
C ILE A 214 5.27 1.12 1.57
N THR A 215 4.70 0.93 2.76
CA THR A 215 4.92 -0.23 3.63
C THR A 215 3.57 -0.71 4.16
N THR A 216 3.21 -1.99 4.00
CA THR A 216 1.86 -2.47 4.37
C THR A 216 1.80 -3.34 5.62
N GLY A 217 2.71 -4.30 5.84
CA GLY A 217 2.77 -4.95 7.15
C GLY A 217 3.41 -6.31 7.19
N ASP A 218 2.96 -7.20 8.09
CA ASP A 218 3.32 -8.63 8.11
C ASP A 218 2.06 -9.53 7.93
N ASP A 219 0.96 -8.95 7.45
CA ASP A 219 -0.34 -9.58 7.24
C ASP A 219 -0.71 -9.55 5.74
N SER A 220 -1.87 -10.09 5.36
CA SER A 220 -2.26 -10.15 3.93
C SER A 220 -2.72 -8.80 3.39
N ASP A 221 -1.95 -8.20 2.49
CA ASP A 221 -2.25 -6.87 1.97
C ASP A 221 -2.65 -6.83 0.49
N ILE A 222 -3.43 -5.80 0.14
CA ILE A 222 -3.81 -5.51 -1.25
C ILE A 222 -3.33 -4.11 -1.61
N LEU A 223 -2.38 -4.05 -2.53
CA LEU A 223 -1.89 -2.82 -3.13
C LEU A 223 -2.24 -2.74 -4.61
N GLN A 224 -3.07 -1.77 -4.99
CA GLN A 224 -3.39 -1.48 -6.38
C GLN A 224 -3.04 -0.04 -6.75
N MET A 225 -2.14 0.10 -7.73
CA MET A 225 -1.76 1.38 -8.33
C MET A 225 -2.09 1.41 -9.82
N ASN A 226 -2.87 2.39 -10.25
CA ASN A 226 -3.29 2.55 -11.64
C ASN A 226 -3.18 4.01 -12.11
N LYS A 227 -2.62 4.24 -13.32
CA LYS A 227 -2.48 5.58 -13.93
C LYS A 227 -1.71 6.53 -13.02
N LEU A 228 -0.44 6.21 -12.79
CA LEU A 228 0.43 6.89 -11.82
C LEU A 228 1.69 7.47 -12.48
N ASP A 229 2.03 8.72 -12.18
CA ASP A 229 3.34 9.33 -12.48
C ASP A 229 4.15 9.49 -11.19
N THR A 230 5.40 9.03 -11.18
CA THR A 230 6.27 9.20 -10.01
C THR A 230 7.74 9.30 -10.38
N LYS A 231 8.54 9.94 -9.51
CA LYS A 231 10.00 9.97 -9.69
C LYS A 231 10.63 8.61 -9.40
N ALA A 232 10.16 7.86 -8.40
CA ALA A 232 10.66 6.54 -8.02
C ALA A 232 9.67 5.86 -7.07
N ILE A 233 9.66 4.52 -7.08
CA ILE A 233 8.76 3.69 -6.26
C ILE A 233 9.57 2.77 -5.36
N SER A 234 9.13 2.65 -4.12
CA SER A 234 9.62 1.66 -3.16
C SER A 234 8.43 1.09 -2.41
N ILE A 235 8.16 -0.19 -2.61
CA ILE A 235 7.10 -0.95 -1.95
C ILE A 235 7.79 -2.05 -1.13
N ASP A 236 7.40 -2.19 0.13
CA ASP A 236 7.72 -3.34 0.97
C ASP A 236 6.42 -3.80 1.64
N THR A 237 5.83 -4.90 1.18
CA THR A 237 4.58 -5.40 1.77
C THR A 237 4.81 -6.23 3.02
N GLY A 238 6.07 -6.61 3.30
CA GLY A 238 6.48 -7.47 4.42
C GLY A 238 5.95 -8.89 4.30
N ASP A 239 5.83 -9.62 5.42
CA ASP A 239 5.31 -11.00 5.39
C ASP A 239 3.78 -11.00 5.13
N GLY A 240 3.21 -12.13 4.69
CA GLY A 240 1.77 -12.23 4.42
C GLY A 240 1.49 -12.72 3.00
N THR A 241 0.23 -13.07 2.72
CA THR A 241 -0.18 -13.39 1.33
C THR A 241 -0.59 -12.10 0.66
N ASP A 242 0.34 -11.47 -0.06
CA ASP A 242 0.14 -10.13 -0.62
C ASP A 242 -0.29 -10.14 -2.08
N VAL A 243 -1.08 -9.14 -2.45
CA VAL A 243 -1.46 -8.88 -3.84
C VAL A 243 -1.05 -7.47 -4.24
N VAL A 244 -0.08 -7.39 -5.16
CA VAL A 244 0.41 -6.11 -5.68
C VAL A 244 0.12 -5.99 -7.17
N LEU A 245 -0.67 -5.00 -7.56
CA LEU A 245 -0.95 -4.63 -8.94
C LEU A 245 -0.40 -3.24 -9.27
N LEU A 246 0.57 -3.18 -10.18
CA LEU A 246 1.07 -1.96 -10.79
C LEU A 246 0.57 -1.89 -12.24
N ALA A 247 -0.28 -0.92 -12.56
CA ALA A 247 -0.85 -0.75 -13.90
C ALA A 247 -0.65 0.67 -14.43
N ASP A 248 -0.14 0.81 -15.66
CA ASP A 248 0.01 2.09 -16.34
C ASP A 248 0.80 3.11 -15.48
N VAL A 249 2.05 2.76 -15.14
CA VAL A 249 2.91 3.56 -14.26
C VAL A 249 4.08 4.16 -15.03
N LEU A 250 4.26 5.48 -14.91
CA LEU A 250 5.43 6.19 -15.43
C LEU A 250 6.39 6.51 -14.29
N ALA A 251 7.52 5.80 -14.24
CA ALA A 251 8.54 5.97 -13.21
C ALA A 251 9.80 6.65 -13.78
N GLY A 252 10.12 7.84 -13.28
CA GLY A 252 11.32 8.58 -13.66
C GLY A 252 12.63 8.06 -13.07
N GLY A 253 12.62 6.94 -12.36
CA GLY A 253 13.71 6.42 -11.54
C GLY A 253 13.46 4.95 -11.19
N ALA A 254 14.11 4.43 -10.14
CA ALA A 254 13.97 3.02 -9.78
C ALA A 254 12.54 2.62 -9.38
N VAL A 255 12.15 1.40 -9.76
CA VAL A 255 10.98 0.68 -9.24
C VAL A 255 11.49 -0.47 -8.38
N SER A 256 11.26 -0.38 -7.08
CA SER A 256 11.60 -1.43 -6.12
C SER A 256 10.32 -1.97 -5.48
N LEU A 257 10.17 -3.28 -5.52
CA LEU A 257 9.07 -4.01 -4.89
C LEU A 257 9.70 -5.18 -4.14
N LYS A 258 9.37 -5.27 -2.86
CA LYS A 258 9.71 -6.38 -1.99
C LYS A 258 8.43 -6.91 -1.36
N THR A 259 8.23 -8.21 -1.45
CA THR A 259 7.30 -8.96 -0.61
C THR A 259 8.13 -9.85 0.32
N GLY A 260 7.48 -10.48 1.30
CA GLY A 260 8.12 -11.22 2.37
C GLY A 260 7.90 -12.72 2.24
N SER A 261 7.56 -13.34 3.36
CA SER A 261 7.25 -14.76 3.43
C SER A 261 5.77 -14.98 3.15
N SER A 262 5.43 -16.13 2.57
CA SER A 262 4.09 -16.62 2.17
C SER A 262 3.83 -16.48 0.66
N VAL A 263 2.58 -16.64 0.23
CA VAL A 263 2.23 -16.78 -1.18
C VAL A 263 1.90 -15.41 -1.76
N ASP A 264 2.83 -14.84 -2.52
CA ASP A 264 2.63 -13.49 -3.06
C ASP A 264 2.22 -13.48 -4.53
N GLN A 265 1.38 -12.50 -4.90
CA GLN A 265 1.00 -12.24 -6.28
C GLN A 265 1.36 -10.82 -6.69
N VAL A 266 2.34 -10.70 -7.58
CA VAL A 266 2.82 -9.43 -8.12
C VAL A 266 2.52 -9.35 -9.62
N GLN A 267 1.68 -8.40 -10.01
CA GLN A 267 1.35 -8.11 -11.41
C GLN A 267 1.80 -6.68 -11.78
N VAL A 268 2.62 -6.58 -12.82
CA VAL A 268 3.22 -5.32 -13.29
C VAL A 268 2.89 -5.17 -14.77
N ILE A 269 2.00 -4.24 -15.10
CA ILE A 269 1.45 -4.05 -16.44
C ILE A 269 1.70 -2.62 -16.90
N GLY A 270 2.31 -2.43 -18.07
CA GLY A 270 2.43 -1.09 -18.65
C GLY A 270 3.32 -0.16 -17.82
N VAL A 271 4.30 -0.69 -17.09
CA VAL A 271 5.24 0.13 -16.32
C VAL A 271 6.38 0.58 -17.23
N ILE A 272 6.55 1.90 -17.36
CA ILE A 272 7.61 2.54 -18.13
C ILE A 272 8.56 3.25 -17.18
N GLN A 273 9.77 2.71 -17.07
CA GLN A 273 10.84 3.24 -16.25
C GLN A 273 11.91 3.90 -17.14
N SER A 274 12.05 5.23 -17.03
CA SER A 274 12.85 6.04 -17.97
C SER A 274 14.17 6.59 -17.41
N GLY A 275 14.36 6.56 -16.09
CA GLY A 275 15.54 7.14 -15.42
C GLY A 275 16.67 6.16 -15.10
N SER A 276 17.58 6.61 -14.24
CA SER A 276 18.63 5.77 -13.65
C SER A 276 18.16 5.04 -12.38
N GLY A 277 18.99 4.13 -11.88
CA GLY A 277 18.72 3.35 -10.67
C GLY A 277 18.92 1.86 -10.91
N THR A 278 18.31 1.03 -10.08
CA THR A 278 18.16 -0.40 -10.32
C THR A 278 16.74 -0.77 -9.95
N ASN A 279 16.05 -1.43 -10.87
CA ASN A 279 14.74 -1.98 -10.60
C ASN A 279 14.93 -3.33 -9.90
N ALA A 280 14.18 -3.55 -8.82
CA ALA A 280 14.28 -4.74 -8.01
C ALA A 280 12.88 -5.28 -7.73
N PHE A 281 12.69 -6.57 -7.98
CA PHE A 281 11.51 -7.33 -7.59
C PHE A 281 12.00 -8.48 -6.73
N ASP A 282 11.74 -8.44 -5.43
CA ASP A 282 12.13 -9.47 -4.47
C ASP A 282 10.88 -10.09 -3.87
N LEU A 283 10.59 -11.34 -4.21
CA LEU A 283 9.35 -12.01 -3.81
C LEU A 283 9.54 -12.90 -2.57
N GLY A 284 10.70 -12.83 -1.90
CA GLY A 284 10.88 -13.43 -0.57
C GLY A 284 10.88 -14.96 -0.54
N SER A 285 9.88 -15.61 0.06
CA SER A 285 9.85 -17.06 0.20
C SER A 285 8.45 -17.65 0.20
N ASP A 286 8.37 -18.92 -0.22
CA ASP A 286 7.17 -19.72 -0.48
C ASP A 286 6.79 -19.77 -1.97
N THR A 287 5.51 -19.71 -2.32
CA THR A 287 5.05 -19.92 -3.71
C THR A 287 4.64 -18.60 -4.28
N ASP A 288 5.54 -17.98 -5.03
CA ASP A 288 5.34 -16.61 -5.50
C ASP A 288 5.01 -16.54 -6.98
N VAL A 289 4.20 -15.56 -7.37
CA VAL A 289 3.81 -15.32 -8.76
C VAL A 289 4.20 -13.90 -9.17
N LEU A 290 5.12 -13.80 -10.12
CA LEU A 290 5.46 -12.53 -10.79
C LEU A 290 4.96 -12.53 -12.23
N SER A 291 4.22 -11.50 -12.62
CA SER A 291 3.87 -11.22 -14.01
C SER A 291 4.35 -9.83 -14.43
N LEU A 292 5.24 -9.75 -15.42
CA LEU A 292 5.64 -8.52 -16.08
C LEU A 292 5.05 -8.50 -17.49
N THR A 293 4.20 -7.51 -17.79
CA THR A 293 3.49 -7.42 -19.07
C THR A 293 3.59 -6.01 -19.64
N GLN A 294 3.93 -5.87 -20.92
CA GLN A 294 3.96 -4.56 -21.61
C GLN A 294 4.83 -3.49 -20.91
N CYS A 295 5.94 -3.93 -20.29
CA CYS A 295 6.80 -3.05 -19.50
C CYS A 295 8.04 -2.60 -20.30
N SER A 296 8.65 -1.48 -19.89
CA SER A 296 9.91 -0.99 -20.44
C SER A 296 10.80 -0.45 -19.34
N PHE A 297 12.02 -0.98 -19.23
CA PHE A 297 13.00 -0.62 -18.21
C PHE A 297 14.30 -0.12 -18.85
N VAL A 298 14.66 1.14 -18.58
CA VAL A 298 15.93 1.75 -19.03
C VAL A 298 17.10 1.37 -18.12
N ALA A 299 16.85 1.22 -16.83
CA ALA A 299 17.84 0.83 -15.84
C ALA A 299 17.97 -0.70 -15.71
N PRO A 300 19.04 -1.22 -15.07
CA PRO A 300 19.16 -2.63 -14.73
C PRO A 300 17.93 -3.17 -13.99
N VAL A 301 17.57 -4.42 -14.28
CA VAL A 301 16.48 -5.13 -13.58
C VAL A 301 17.04 -6.36 -12.90
N THR A 302 16.73 -6.50 -11.61
CA THR A 302 16.96 -7.71 -10.83
C THR A 302 15.63 -8.26 -10.35
N ILE A 303 15.39 -9.54 -10.59
CA ILE A 303 14.25 -10.29 -10.08
C ILE A 303 14.80 -11.39 -9.17
N ASN A 304 14.32 -11.46 -7.94
CA ASN A 304 14.54 -12.57 -7.03
C ASN A 304 13.18 -13.22 -6.76
N LEU A 305 12.97 -14.42 -7.31
CA LEU A 305 11.74 -15.20 -7.07
C LEU A 305 11.78 -15.94 -5.72
N GLY A 306 12.76 -15.65 -4.87
CA GLY A 306 12.80 -16.24 -3.56
C GLY A 306 13.33 -17.67 -3.50
N SER A 307 12.92 -18.39 -2.45
CA SER A 307 13.45 -19.72 -2.11
C SER A 307 12.40 -20.81 -1.90
N GLY A 308 11.12 -20.49 -2.02
CA GLY A 308 10.10 -21.49 -1.77
C GLY A 308 9.83 -22.41 -2.96
N VAL A 309 8.72 -23.13 -2.89
CA VAL A 309 8.43 -24.24 -3.81
C VAL A 309 7.52 -23.73 -4.91
N ASN A 310 7.88 -23.99 -6.17
CA ASN A 310 7.09 -23.65 -7.36
C ASN A 310 6.88 -22.14 -7.58
N ASN A 311 7.94 -21.34 -7.67
CA ASN A 311 7.75 -19.93 -8.04
C ASN A 311 7.41 -19.82 -9.53
N PHE A 312 6.56 -18.87 -9.88
CA PHE A 312 6.13 -18.62 -11.25
C PHE A 312 6.54 -17.22 -11.67
N ALA A 313 7.24 -17.12 -12.80
CA ALA A 313 7.53 -15.84 -13.44
C ALA A 313 7.08 -15.83 -14.89
N SER A 314 6.21 -14.90 -15.24
CA SER A 314 5.79 -14.62 -16.62
C SER A 314 6.32 -13.25 -17.06
N ILE A 315 7.02 -13.21 -18.18
CA ILE A 315 7.58 -12.00 -18.78
C ILE A 315 7.07 -11.93 -20.22
N ASP A 316 6.22 -10.96 -20.54
CA ASP A 316 5.55 -10.87 -21.84
C ASP A 316 5.53 -9.41 -22.34
N ASP A 317 5.88 -9.17 -23.60
CA ASP A 317 5.97 -7.81 -24.16
C ASP A 317 6.88 -6.84 -23.37
N VAL A 318 7.99 -7.34 -22.83
CA VAL A 318 8.88 -6.52 -21.97
C VAL A 318 10.15 -6.08 -22.69
N SER A 319 10.50 -4.80 -22.59
CA SER A 319 11.77 -4.25 -23.07
C SER A 319 12.74 -3.98 -21.92
N PHE A 320 13.78 -4.81 -21.79
CA PHE A 320 14.91 -4.59 -20.89
C PHE A 320 16.07 -3.93 -21.67
N ASN A 321 16.24 -2.61 -21.53
CA ASN A 321 17.26 -1.86 -22.25
C ASN A 321 18.66 -1.94 -21.61
N ASN A 322 18.76 -2.55 -20.43
CA ASN A 322 19.98 -2.73 -19.66
C ASN A 322 20.15 -4.17 -19.20
N THR A 323 21.12 -4.42 -18.30
CA THR A 323 21.36 -5.75 -17.78
C THR A 323 20.13 -6.29 -17.05
N PHE A 324 19.83 -7.55 -17.32
CA PHE A 324 18.74 -8.28 -16.69
C PHE A 324 19.33 -9.44 -15.88
N THR A 325 18.90 -9.59 -14.63
CA THR A 325 19.22 -10.75 -13.79
C THR A 325 17.94 -11.26 -13.16
N LEU A 326 17.65 -12.53 -13.38
CA LEU A 326 16.65 -13.28 -12.62
C LEU A 326 17.38 -14.32 -11.79
N SER A 327 17.14 -14.32 -10.48
CA SER A 327 17.55 -15.36 -9.55
C SER A 327 16.35 -16.07 -8.96
N SER A 328 16.46 -17.38 -8.82
CA SER A 328 15.56 -18.17 -8.00
C SER A 328 16.35 -19.25 -7.27
N LYS A 329 16.00 -19.49 -6.01
CA LYS A 329 16.51 -20.61 -5.20
C LYS A 329 15.44 -21.70 -5.01
N GLY A 330 14.27 -21.55 -5.63
CA GLY A 330 13.16 -22.46 -5.47
C GLY A 330 13.43 -23.87 -6.02
N GLN A 331 12.58 -24.81 -5.62
CA GLN A 331 12.81 -26.23 -5.90
C GLN A 331 12.28 -26.70 -7.25
N ALA A 332 11.26 -26.03 -7.80
CA ALA A 332 10.45 -26.49 -8.92
C ALA A 332 9.82 -25.30 -9.69
N ASP A 333 10.62 -24.28 -9.98
CA ASP A 333 10.12 -23.01 -10.52
C ASP A 333 9.79 -23.09 -12.02
N ILE A 334 8.86 -22.24 -12.45
CA ILE A 334 8.47 -22.08 -13.85
C ILE A 334 8.69 -20.64 -14.27
N ILE A 335 9.53 -20.47 -15.29
CA ILE A 335 9.83 -19.16 -15.88
C ILE A 335 9.42 -19.20 -17.35
N THR A 336 8.48 -18.34 -17.73
CA THR A 336 8.03 -18.19 -19.12
C THR A 336 8.38 -16.80 -19.63
N VAL A 337 9.04 -16.76 -20.79
CA VAL A 337 9.40 -15.52 -21.48
C VAL A 337 8.70 -15.53 -22.83
N GLU A 338 7.88 -14.52 -23.11
CA GLU A 338 7.18 -14.34 -24.38
C GLU A 338 6.34 -15.58 -24.75
N ALA A 339 5.55 -16.06 -23.78
CA ALA A 339 4.80 -17.31 -23.89
C ALA A 339 3.33 -17.12 -24.31
N ASN A 340 2.89 -15.87 -24.52
CA ASN A 340 1.52 -15.58 -24.91
C ASN A 340 1.23 -16.05 -26.33
N GLY A 341 0.55 -17.18 -26.44
CA GLY A 341 0.14 -17.74 -27.73
C GLY A 341 -1.04 -16.99 -28.39
N ALA A 342 -1.70 -16.08 -27.69
CA ALA A 342 -2.95 -15.46 -28.15
C ALA A 342 -2.75 -14.14 -28.91
N ALA A 343 -1.69 -13.37 -28.60
CA ALA A 343 -1.43 -12.07 -29.19
C ALA A 343 -0.01 -11.95 -29.77
N PRO A 344 0.20 -11.20 -30.86
CA PRO A 344 1.54 -10.84 -31.29
C PRO A 344 2.21 -9.94 -30.25
N GLY A 345 3.51 -10.09 -30.09
CA GLY A 345 4.24 -9.53 -28.96
C GLY A 345 5.75 -9.53 -29.15
N GLN A 346 6.46 -8.77 -28.32
CA GLN A 346 7.93 -8.81 -28.34
C GLN A 346 8.56 -8.52 -26.98
N THR A 347 9.30 -9.50 -26.46
CA THR A 347 10.20 -9.34 -25.32
C THR A 347 11.64 -9.19 -25.80
N THR A 348 12.33 -8.15 -25.32
CA THR A 348 13.70 -7.79 -25.75
C THR A 348 14.64 -7.63 -24.57
N PHE A 349 15.78 -8.32 -24.62
CA PHE A 349 16.92 -8.15 -23.74
C PHE A 349 18.06 -7.48 -24.52
N ALA A 350 18.22 -6.17 -24.34
CA ALA A 350 19.18 -5.38 -25.11
C ALA A 350 20.64 -5.57 -24.64
N LYS A 351 20.83 -5.93 -23.37
CA LYS A 351 22.14 -6.23 -22.76
C LYS A 351 22.14 -7.64 -22.19
N ALA A 352 23.20 -7.97 -21.45
CA ALA A 352 23.37 -9.30 -20.88
C ALA A 352 22.15 -9.70 -20.03
N ALA A 353 21.62 -10.89 -20.32
CA ALA A 353 20.53 -11.52 -19.58
C ALA A 353 21.05 -12.73 -18.82
N LYS A 354 20.82 -12.79 -17.50
CA LYS A 354 21.27 -13.86 -16.63
C LYS A 354 20.07 -14.51 -15.94
N PHE A 355 19.96 -15.81 -16.05
CA PHE A 355 18.99 -16.64 -15.35
C PHE A 355 19.76 -17.59 -14.42
N ASN A 356 19.71 -17.32 -13.12
CA ASN A 356 20.37 -18.11 -12.08
C ASN A 356 19.30 -18.84 -11.28
N VAL A 357 19.07 -20.11 -11.57
CA VAL A 357 17.88 -20.82 -11.09
C VAL A 357 18.22 -21.97 -10.14
N GLY A 358 17.20 -22.44 -9.43
CA GLY A 358 17.28 -23.50 -8.43
C GLY A 358 17.58 -24.89 -9.00
N LEU A 359 17.19 -25.92 -8.25
CA LEU A 359 17.52 -27.32 -8.53
C LEU A 359 16.71 -27.89 -9.70
N VAL A 360 15.40 -27.65 -9.71
CA VAL A 360 14.51 -28.04 -10.81
C VAL A 360 13.80 -26.76 -11.25
N THR A 361 14.10 -26.29 -12.44
CA THR A 361 13.44 -25.11 -13.00
C THR A 361 13.18 -25.34 -14.47
N THR A 362 11.96 -25.05 -14.90
CA THR A 362 11.60 -25.04 -16.30
C THR A 362 11.63 -23.60 -16.80
N VAL A 363 12.53 -23.32 -17.75
CA VAL A 363 12.55 -22.07 -18.48
C VAL A 363 12.01 -22.31 -19.89
N THR A 364 10.91 -21.66 -20.24
CA THR A 364 10.33 -21.69 -21.58
C THR A 364 10.45 -20.31 -22.21
N ILE A 365 11.01 -20.24 -23.42
CA ILE A 365 11.20 -18.98 -24.16
C ILE A 365 10.49 -19.07 -25.50
N GLY A 366 9.65 -18.07 -25.77
CA GLY A 366 8.85 -17.94 -26.97
C GLY A 366 7.52 -18.71 -26.89
N SER A 367 6.71 -18.52 -27.93
CA SER A 367 5.38 -19.11 -28.04
C SER A 367 5.17 -19.72 -29.43
N ALA A 368 4.10 -20.51 -29.58
CA ALA A 368 3.71 -21.05 -30.89
C ALA A 368 3.14 -19.97 -31.84
N ASN A 369 2.91 -18.75 -31.36
CA ASN A 369 2.39 -17.66 -32.17
C ASN A 369 3.53 -17.06 -33.02
N PRO A 370 3.44 -17.07 -34.37
CA PRO A 370 4.50 -16.54 -35.22
C PRO A 370 4.72 -15.03 -35.09
N GLY A 371 3.73 -14.29 -34.57
CA GLY A 371 3.82 -12.85 -34.32
C GLY A 371 4.43 -12.48 -32.96
N SER A 372 4.76 -13.46 -32.12
CA SER A 372 5.36 -13.27 -30.80
C SER A 372 6.86 -13.59 -30.88
N ILE A 373 7.73 -12.68 -30.43
CA ILE A 373 9.19 -12.77 -30.67
C ILE A 373 9.99 -12.46 -29.39
N ALA A 374 10.87 -13.38 -29.00
CA ALA A 374 11.86 -13.12 -27.96
C ALA A 374 13.24 -12.80 -28.57
N LYS A 375 13.83 -11.65 -28.22
CA LYS A 375 15.14 -11.21 -28.74
C LYS A 375 16.17 -11.03 -27.61
N PHE A 376 17.29 -11.75 -27.71
CA PHE A 376 18.46 -11.55 -26.88
C PHE A 376 19.56 -10.91 -27.71
N LEU A 377 19.71 -9.60 -27.60
CA LEU A 377 20.64 -8.81 -28.43
C LEU A 377 22.08 -8.80 -27.88
N SER A 378 22.33 -9.57 -26.81
CA SER A 378 23.62 -9.72 -26.15
C SER A 378 23.73 -11.12 -25.55
N THR A 379 24.71 -11.35 -24.68
CA THR A 379 24.92 -12.64 -24.02
C THR A 379 23.71 -13.04 -23.18
N ALA A 380 23.13 -14.20 -23.46
CA ALA A 380 22.18 -14.89 -22.59
C ALA A 380 22.91 -16.01 -21.84
N SER A 381 22.69 -16.13 -20.53
CA SER A 381 23.25 -17.19 -19.71
C SER A 381 22.22 -17.81 -18.78
N PHE A 382 22.25 -19.14 -18.69
CA PHE A 382 21.33 -19.95 -17.90
C PHE A 382 22.17 -20.86 -17.01
N THR A 383 22.11 -20.63 -15.71
CA THR A 383 22.89 -21.37 -14.70
C THR A 383 21.96 -21.97 -13.66
N GLY A 384 21.85 -23.30 -13.64
CA GLY A 384 21.13 -24.02 -12.59
C GLY A 384 22.03 -24.33 -11.39
N THR A 385 21.43 -24.58 -10.23
CA THR A 385 22.13 -25.12 -9.07
C THR A 385 21.96 -26.64 -9.01
N GLY A 386 22.90 -27.38 -8.40
CA GLY A 386 22.78 -28.85 -8.26
C GLY A 386 23.09 -29.68 -9.52
N THR A 387 22.43 -30.84 -9.64
CA THR A 387 22.45 -31.75 -10.80
C THR A 387 21.60 -31.19 -11.95
N PRO A 388 21.86 -31.52 -13.22
CA PRO A 388 21.18 -30.93 -14.37
C PRO A 388 19.72 -31.40 -14.52
N ASN A 389 18.85 -30.94 -13.61
CA ASN A 389 17.41 -31.21 -13.63
C ASN A 389 16.60 -30.00 -14.15
N SER A 390 17.25 -28.84 -14.32
CA SER A 390 16.62 -27.67 -14.95
C SER A 390 16.59 -27.82 -16.46
N THR A 391 15.46 -27.43 -17.06
CA THR A 391 15.20 -27.57 -18.49
C THR A 391 15.09 -26.20 -19.15
N LEU A 392 15.64 -26.07 -20.35
CA LEU A 392 15.44 -24.90 -21.21
C LEU A 392 14.74 -25.35 -22.49
N ALA A 393 13.49 -24.88 -22.68
CA ALA A 393 12.71 -25.09 -23.90
C ALA A 393 12.64 -23.78 -24.69
N VAL A 394 12.95 -23.85 -25.99
CA VAL A 394 12.87 -22.72 -26.91
C VAL A 394 11.80 -23.03 -27.95
N VAL A 395 10.76 -22.22 -28.01
CA VAL A 395 9.57 -22.44 -28.85
C VAL A 395 9.36 -21.25 -29.77
N GLY A 396 9.12 -21.53 -31.05
CA GLY A 396 8.76 -20.49 -32.03
C GLY A 396 9.89 -19.49 -32.33
N SER A 397 9.53 -18.22 -32.42
CA SER A 397 10.40 -17.15 -32.93
C SER A 397 11.31 -16.58 -31.84
N VAL A 398 12.41 -17.27 -31.55
CA VAL A 398 13.43 -16.81 -30.60
C VAL A 398 14.75 -16.51 -31.32
N SER A 399 15.35 -15.36 -31.03
CA SER A 399 16.61 -14.92 -31.62
C SER A 399 17.65 -14.64 -30.54
N PHE A 400 18.81 -15.28 -30.66
CA PHE A 400 19.98 -15.02 -29.83
C PHE A 400 21.09 -14.39 -30.66
N PHE A 401 21.70 -13.32 -30.16
CA PHE A 401 22.87 -12.69 -30.77
C PHE A 401 24.06 -13.65 -30.86
N SER A 402 24.23 -14.49 -29.85
CA SER A 402 25.22 -15.57 -29.80
C SER A 402 24.61 -16.79 -29.10
N PRO A 403 25.15 -18.01 -29.31
CA PRO A 403 24.65 -19.20 -28.61
C PRO A 403 24.58 -18.97 -27.09
N PRO A 404 23.47 -19.32 -26.41
CA PRO A 404 23.31 -19.10 -24.98
C PRO A 404 24.32 -19.95 -24.19
N VAL A 405 24.84 -19.39 -23.09
CA VAL A 405 25.74 -20.11 -22.19
C VAL A 405 24.90 -20.94 -21.22
N LEU A 406 24.99 -22.26 -21.33
CA LEU A 406 24.26 -23.19 -20.48
C LEU A 406 25.18 -23.85 -19.45
N LYS A 407 24.80 -23.78 -18.17
CA LYS A 407 25.47 -24.48 -17.08
C LYS A 407 24.44 -25.21 -16.25
N LYS A 408 24.52 -26.55 -16.21
CA LYS A 408 23.58 -27.42 -15.47
C LYS A 408 22.13 -27.27 -15.93
N PHE A 409 21.97 -27.09 -17.24
CA PHE A 409 20.68 -27.11 -17.94
C PHE A 409 20.69 -28.23 -18.96
N THR A 410 19.54 -28.90 -19.10
CA THR A 410 19.26 -29.83 -20.19
C THR A 410 18.39 -29.10 -21.22
N PRO A 411 18.88 -28.84 -22.44
CA PRO A 411 18.05 -28.35 -23.53
C PRO A 411 16.96 -29.37 -23.85
N VAL A 412 15.72 -28.92 -24.07
CA VAL A 412 14.57 -29.77 -24.42
C VAL A 412 14.08 -29.44 -25.82
#